data_AF-A0A7W8XT49-F1
#
_entry.id   AF-A0A7W8XT49-F1
#
_cell.length_a   1.000
_cell.length_b   1.000
_cell.length_c   1.000
_cell.angle_alpha   90.00
_cell.angle_beta   90.00
_cell.angle_gamma   90.00
#
_symmetry.space_group_name_H-M   'P 1'
#
loop_
_entity.id
_entity.type
_entity.pdbx_description
1 polymer ?
#
loop_
_entity_poly.entity_id
_entity_poly.type
_entity_poly.pdbx_seq_one_letter_code
_entity_poly.pdbx_strand_id
1 'polypeptide(L)' 'MKTLLASTCLALGLFAGASIANAGECGTLTIASMNWQSAEVLSNLDKIILNEGYGCQAEITTGDTVPTITSMAEKGSPT' A
#
# COMPACT_ATOMS: atom_id res chain seq x y z
N MET A 1 44.00 -9.32 10.11
CA MET A 1 43.07 -10.45 9.87
C MET A 1 41.84 -10.41 10.79
N LYS A 2 41.98 -10.17 12.10
CA LYS A 2 40.84 -10.07 13.05
C LYS A 2 39.83 -8.96 12.71
N THR A 3 40.31 -7.80 12.25
CA THR A 3 39.50 -6.66 11.83
C THR A 3 38.70 -6.92 10.55
N LEU A 4 39.26 -7.71 9.63
CA LEU A 4 38.59 -8.11 8.39
C LEU A 4 37.43 -9.07 8.69
N LEU A 5 37.64 -10.04 9.58
CA LEU A 5 36.58 -10.96 10.03
C LEU A 5 35.43 -10.21 10.72
N ALA A 6 35.73 -9.24 11.59
CA ALA A 6 34.71 -8.42 12.25
C ALA A 6 33.89 -7.58 11.26
N SER A 7 34.54 -7.00 10.25
CA SER A 7 33.87 -6.20 9.21
C SER A 7 32.96 -7.04 8.32
N THR A 8 33.37 -8.26 7.98
CA THR A 8 32.55 -9.20 7.20
C THR A 8 31.32 -9.66 7.98
N CYS A 9 31.46 -9.96 9.28
CA CYS A 9 30.31 -10.31 10.13
C CYS A 9 29.32 -9.14 10.30
N LEU A 10 29.84 -7.91 10.40
CA LEU A 10 28.98 -6.72 10.50
C LEU A 10 28.21 -6.48 9.19
N ALA A 11 28.86 -6.63 8.03
CA ALA A 11 28.20 -6.52 6.73
C ALA A 11 27.12 -7.58 6.55
N LEU A 12 27.41 -8.86 6.85
CA LEU A 12 26.42 -9.93 6.81
C LEU A 12 25.26 -9.70 7.78
N GLY A 13 25.52 -9.13 8.97
CA GLY A 13 24.47 -8.77 9.93
C GLY A 13 23.54 -7.67 9.40
N LEU A 14 24.07 -6.66 8.69
CA LEU A 14 23.25 -5.63 8.05
C LEU A 14 22.40 -6.18 6.90
N PHE A 15 22.96 -7.06 6.05
CA PHE A 15 22.22 -7.66 4.94
C PHE A 15 21.18 -8.69 5.38
N ALA A 16 21.44 -9.46 6.44
CA ALA A 16 20.49 -10.41 7.00
C ALA A 16 19.38 -9.75 7.83
N GLY A 17 19.65 -8.58 8.42
CA GLY A 17 18.68 -7.78 9.18
C GLY A 17 17.85 -6.80 8.34
N ALA A 18 18.27 -6.54 7.09
CA ALA A 18 17.44 -5.86 6.11
C ALA A 18 16.25 -6.76 5.80
N SER A 19 15.17 -6.56 6.56
CA SER A 19 13.90 -7.23 6.30
C SER A 19 13.58 -7.02 4.82
N ILE A 20 13.50 -8.11 4.06
CA ILE A 20 12.84 -8.09 2.77
C ILE A 20 11.43 -7.67 3.14
N ALA A 21 11.08 -6.41 2.87
CA ALA A 21 9.72 -5.95 3.02
C ALA A 21 8.89 -6.90 2.14
N ASN A 22 8.19 -7.83 2.80
CA ASN A 22 7.24 -8.67 2.11
C ASN A 22 6.16 -7.69 1.71
N ALA A 23 6.19 -7.24 0.45
CA ALA A 23 5.00 -6.70 -0.18
C ALA A 23 3.99 -7.84 -0.05
N GLY A 24 3.09 -7.75 0.95
CA GLY A 24 2.01 -8.72 1.08
C GLY A 24 1.34 -8.83 -0.28
N GLU A 25 1.08 -10.06 -0.74
CA GLU A 25 0.47 -10.29 -2.05
C GLU A 25 -0.74 -9.37 -2.21
N CYS A 26 -0.56 -8.37 -3.06
CA CYS A 26 -1.52 -7.29 -3.15
C CYS A 26 -2.72 -7.83 -3.91
N GLY A 27 -3.81 -8.06 -3.18
CA GLY A 27 -5.06 -8.54 -3.75
C GLY A 27 -5.80 -7.45 -4.52
N THR A 28 -7.07 -7.73 -4.83
CA THR A 28 -7.97 -6.71 -5.38
C THR A 28 -8.37 -5.72 -4.28
N LEU A 29 -8.21 -4.43 -4.55
CA LEU A 29 -8.52 -3.33 -3.64
C LEU A 29 -9.55 -2.41 -4.29
N THR A 30 -10.48 -1.88 -3.50
CA THR A 30 -11.43 -0.86 -3.98
C THR A 30 -11.23 0.44 -3.20
N ILE A 31 -10.94 1.51 -3.93
CA ILE A 31 -10.77 2.88 -3.43
C ILE A 31 -12.11 3.61 -3.56
N ALA A 32 -12.58 4.24 -2.49
CA ALA A 32 -13.72 5.13 -2.58
C ALA A 32 -13.29 6.53 -3.01
N SER A 33 -13.81 7.00 -4.14
CA SER A 33 -13.75 8.41 -4.53
C SER A 33 -15.02 9.12 -4.12
N MET A 34 -14.86 10.24 -3.46
CA MET A 34 -15.98 11.12 -3.17
C MET A 34 -16.32 11.97 -4.41
N ASN A 35 -17.54 12.50 -4.48
CA ASN A 35 -18.07 13.18 -5.67
C ASN A 35 -17.50 14.61 -5.92
N TRP A 36 -16.43 15.00 -5.23
CA TRP A 36 -15.78 16.31 -5.39
C TRP A 36 -14.39 16.17 -6.01
N GLN A 37 -13.96 17.20 -6.75
CA GLN A 37 -12.82 17.12 -7.67
C GLN A 37 -11.50 16.76 -6.97
N SER A 38 -11.27 17.23 -5.74
CA SER A 38 -10.04 16.88 -5.03
C SER A 38 -9.98 15.40 -4.63
N ALA A 39 -11.11 14.76 -4.33
CA ALA A 39 -11.13 13.32 -4.05
C ALA A 39 -10.92 12.50 -5.32
N GLU A 40 -11.43 12.96 -6.45
CA GLU A 40 -11.19 12.31 -7.75
C GLU A 40 -9.69 12.32 -8.10
N VAL A 41 -9.02 13.47 -7.92
CA VAL A 41 -7.57 13.56 -8.17
C VAL A 41 -6.78 12.62 -7.25
N LEU A 42 -7.09 12.61 -5.94
CA LEU A 42 -6.39 11.78 -4.97
C LEU A 42 -6.63 10.29 -5.20
N SER A 43 -7.87 9.87 -5.45
CA SER A 43 -8.20 8.46 -5.70
C SER A 43 -7.54 7.92 -6.98
N ASN A 44 -7.44 8.73 -8.04
CA ASN A 44 -6.70 8.36 -9.24
C ASN A 44 -5.19 8.26 -9.00
N LEU A 45 -4.62 9.18 -8.21
CA LEU A 45 -3.22 9.12 -7.82
C LEU A 45 -2.92 7.84 -7.02
N ASP A 46 -3.77 7.51 -6.04
CA ASP A 46 -3.64 6.31 -5.22
C ASP A 46 -3.76 5.04 -6.09
N LYS A 47 -4.70 5.01 -7.04
CA LYS A 47 -4.83 3.90 -8.01
C LYS A 47 -3.55 3.69 -8.82
N ILE A 48 -2.93 4.76 -9.32
CA ILE A 48 -1.67 4.70 -10.08
C ILE A 48 -0.55 4.14 -9.19
N ILE A 49 -0.40 4.66 -7.97
CA ILE A 49 0.65 4.21 -7.05
C ILE A 49 0.50 2.72 -6.73
N LEU A 50 -0.73 2.27 -6.44
CA LEU A 50 -0.99 0.88 -6.08
C LEU A 50 -0.79 -0.06 -7.27
N ASN A 51 -1.30 0.29 -8.45
CA ASN A 51 -1.20 -0.56 -9.63
C ASN A 51 0.23 -0.59 -10.20
N GLU A 52 0.83 0.58 -10.42
CA GLU A 52 2.12 0.68 -11.11
C GLU A 52 3.32 0.60 -10.15
N GLY A 53 3.15 1.08 -8.91
CA GLY A 53 4.22 1.11 -7.90
C GLY A 53 4.30 -0.15 -7.05
N TYR A 54 3.14 -0.75 -6.73
CA TYR A 54 3.05 -1.91 -5.84
C TYR A 54 2.54 -3.20 -6.53
N GLY A 55 2.11 -3.14 -7.80
CA GLY A 55 1.61 -4.30 -8.53
C GLY A 55 0.25 -4.81 -8.04
N CYS A 56 -0.51 -3.98 -7.33
CA CYS A 56 -1.85 -4.29 -6.84
C CYS A 56 -2.90 -4.22 -7.96
N GLN A 57 -4.10 -4.73 -7.69
CA GLN A 57 -5.26 -4.52 -8.56
C GLN A 57 -6.28 -3.61 -7.88
N ALA A 58 -6.05 -2.30 -8.00
CA ALA A 58 -6.88 -1.26 -7.40
C ALA A 58 -7.93 -0.71 -8.39
N GLU A 59 -9.18 -0.65 -7.95
CA GLU A 59 -10.31 -0.06 -8.65
C GLU A 59 -10.95 1.07 -7.85
N ILE A 60 -11.68 1.97 -8.54
CA ILE A 60 -12.34 3.11 -7.89
C ILE A 60 -13.86 2.91 -7.95
N THR A 61 -14.55 3.12 -6.82
CA THR A 61 -16.00 3.29 -6.74
C THR A 61 -16.32 4.70 -6.26
N THR A 62 -17.42 5.30 -6.74
CA THR A 62 -17.85 6.63 -6.30
C THR A 62 -18.90 6.52 -5.20
N GLY A 63 -18.74 7.29 -4.13
CA GLY A 63 -19.70 7.30 -3.02
C GLY A 63 -19.76 8.62 -2.27
N ASP A 64 -20.79 8.76 -1.42
CA ASP A 64 -20.91 9.89 -0.49
C ASP A 64 -20.22 9.55 0.84
N THR A 65 -19.68 10.58 1.50
CA THR A 65 -18.86 10.44 2.73
C THR A 65 -19.47 9.51 3.78
N VAL A 66 -20.70 9.79 4.22
CA VAL A 66 -21.34 9.06 5.32
C VAL A 66 -21.63 7.60 4.96
N PRO A 67 -22.38 7.28 3.88
CA PRO A 67 -22.68 5.87 3.55
C PRO A 67 -21.44 5.06 3.21
N THR A 68 -20.44 5.64 2.54
CA THR A 68 -19.18 4.97 2.26
C THR A 68 -18.44 4.63 3.55
N ILE A 69 -18.27 5.58 4.47
CA ILE A 69 -17.60 5.32 5.76
C ILE A 69 -18.35 4.27 6.57
N THR A 70 -19.69 4.35 6.64
CA THR A 70 -20.50 3.35 7.32
C THR A 70 -20.31 1.96 6.72
N SER A 71 -20.35 1.82 5.39
CA SER A 71 -20.13 0.52 4.74
C SER A 71 -18.72 0.00 4.97
N MET A 72 -17.70 0.86 4.93
CA MET A 72 -16.33 0.45 5.23
C MET A 72 -16.20 -0.05 6.67
N ALA A 73 -16.85 0.60 7.64
CA ALA A 73 -16.83 0.18 9.04
C ALA A 73 -17.60 -1.12 9.28
N GLU A 74 -18.75 -1.31 8.62
CA GLU A 74 -19.63 -2.47 8.86
C GLU A 74 -19.28 -3.69 7.99
N LYS A 75 -18.81 -3.46 6.76
CA LYS A 75 -18.65 -4.48 5.71
C LYS A 75 -17.22 -4.61 5.19
N GLY A 76 -16.30 -3.75 5.64
CA GLY A 76 -14.91 -3.76 5.19
C GLY A 76 -14.72 -3.36 3.72
N SER A 77 -15.76 -2.81 3.07
CA SER A 77 -15.72 -2.41 1.67
C SER A 77 -16.56 -1.16 1.42
N PRO A 78 -16.12 -0.28 0.50
CA PRO A 78 -16.92 0.86 0.09
C PRO A 78 -18.16 0.41 -0.69
N THR A 79 -19.20 1.24 -0.61
CA THR A 79 -20.48 1.07 -1.32
C THR A 79 -20.35 1.18 -2.82
#